data_AF-A0A6G1J9Z1-F1
#
_entry.id   AF-A0A6G1J9Z1-F1
#
_cell.length_a   1.000
_cell.length_b   1.000
_cell.length_c   1.000
_cell.angle_alpha   90.00
_cell.angle_beta   90.00
_cell.angle_gamma   90.00
#
_symmetry.space_group_name_H-M   'P 1'
#
loop_
_entity.id
_entity.type
_entity.pdbx_description
1 polymer ?
#
loop_
_entity_poly.entity_id
_entity_poly.type
_entity_poly.pdbx_seq_one_letter_code
_entity_poly.pdbx_strand_id
1 'polypeptide(L)'
;MATTVRPNGNIRRSASCPECGTSLWSGGDKDPVTVDVRTGTLDRPELMEPDLHSYIESKIPWIQLPEGAKTCPGPFDFRKIWPKLSLKRLDAALKRHEDRVKRKTAEIAAVMTSEDEKEADKTPTAQSPEEKEDDEEFEKRYRETEKALQERLEKLTLKLSEPEKA
;
A
#
# COMPACT_ATOMS: atom_id res chain seq x y z
N MET A 1 2.96 11.19 -10.52
CA MET A 1 1.87 10.46 -9.84
C MET A 1 2.48 9.60 -8.76
N ALA A 2 2.07 9.78 -7.51
CA ALA A 2 2.60 9.05 -6.37
C ALA A 2 1.63 7.95 -5.92
N THR A 3 2.19 6.88 -5.38
CA THR A 3 1.42 5.77 -4.79
C THR A 3 1.89 5.56 -3.36
N THR A 4 0.95 5.56 -2.42
CA THR A 4 1.21 5.36 -0.99
C THR A 4 0.38 4.19 -0.50
N VAL A 5 1.03 3.23 0.16
CA VAL A 5 0.34 2.11 0.81
C VAL A 5 -0.02 2.52 2.23
N ARG A 6 -1.29 2.38 2.60
CA ARG A 6 -1.76 2.66 3.97
C ARG A 6 -1.57 1.43 4.87
N PRO A 7 -1.52 1.62 6.20
CA PRO A 7 -1.41 0.51 7.15
C PRO A 7 -2.51 -0.55 7.03
N ASN A 8 -3.68 -0.18 6.52
CA ASN A 8 -4.80 -1.10 6.24
C ASN A 8 -4.68 -1.85 4.90
N GLY A 9 -3.52 -1.78 4.22
CA GLY A 9 -3.28 -2.42 2.94
C GLY A 9 -3.84 -1.68 1.72
N ASN A 10 -4.58 -0.58 1.92
CA ASN A 10 -5.16 0.16 0.81
C ASN A 10 -4.10 1.00 0.09
N ILE A 11 -4.09 0.88 -1.25
CA ILE A 11 -3.21 1.65 -2.11
C ILE A 11 -3.88 2.98 -2.46
N ARG A 12 -3.29 4.08 -2.01
CA ARG A 12 -3.72 5.44 -2.34
C ARG A 12 -2.87 5.97 -3.48
N ARG A 13 -3.51 6.47 -4.53
CA ARG A 13 -2.83 7.16 -5.64
C ARG A 13 -3.07 8.66 -5.53
N SER A 14 -2.08 9.48 -5.87
CA SER A 14 -2.24 10.93 -5.92
C SER A 14 -1.49 11.53 -7.10
N ALA A 15 -1.97 12.69 -7.55
CA ALA A 15 -1.33 13.46 -8.59
C ALA A 15 -1.06 14.88 -8.10
N SER A 16 0.16 15.33 -8.37
CA SER A 16 0.60 16.70 -8.21
C SER A 16 1.25 17.18 -9.50
N CYS A 17 1.24 18.48 -9.73
CA CYS A 17 1.99 19.10 -10.82
C CYS A 17 3.50 18.91 -10.58
N PRO A 18 4.27 18.40 -11.56
CA PRO A 18 5.71 18.21 -11.39
C PRO A 18 6.49 19.54 -11.35
N GLU A 19 5.96 20.61 -11.90
CA GLU A 19 6.64 21.92 -11.97
C GLU A 19 6.43 22.74 -10.68
N CYS A 20 5.17 22.90 -10.25
CA CYS A 20 4.84 23.74 -9.10
C CYS A 20 4.51 22.96 -7.82
N GLY A 21 4.42 21.63 -7.87
CA GLY A 21 4.11 20.78 -6.72
C GLY A 21 2.65 20.79 -6.25
N THR A 22 1.76 21.57 -6.88
CA THR A 22 0.35 21.65 -6.49
C THR A 22 -0.34 20.30 -6.58
N SER A 23 -0.96 19.85 -5.49
CA SER A 23 -1.75 18.61 -5.43
C SER A 23 -3.10 18.81 -6.13
N LEU A 24 -3.35 18.01 -7.17
CA LEU A 24 -4.55 18.09 -8.01
C LEU A 24 -5.65 17.17 -7.47
N TRP A 25 -5.30 15.91 -7.22
CA TRP A 25 -6.23 14.93 -6.69
C TRP A 25 -5.52 13.82 -5.93
N SER A 26 -6.28 13.14 -5.10
CA SER A 26 -5.81 11.98 -4.35
C SER A 26 -6.92 10.96 -4.16
N GLY A 27 -6.56 9.68 -4.08
CA GLY A 27 -7.50 8.60 -3.82
C GLY A 27 -8.22 8.81 -2.49
N GLY A 28 -9.51 8.50 -2.49
CA GLY A 28 -10.39 8.67 -1.35
C GLY A 28 -9.89 7.92 -0.12
N ASP A 29 -10.19 8.48 1.05
CA ASP A 29 -9.76 7.91 2.32
C ASP A 29 -10.61 6.72 2.76
N LYS A 30 -11.86 6.63 2.27
CA LYS A 30 -12.87 5.67 2.74
C LYS A 30 -13.08 4.50 1.79
N ASP A 31 -12.84 4.67 0.50
CA ASP A 31 -13.10 3.66 -0.51
C ASP A 31 -12.10 3.72 -1.67
N PRO A 32 -11.89 2.60 -2.40
CA PRO A 32 -10.88 2.53 -3.46
C PRO A 32 -11.39 3.04 -4.83
N VAL A 33 -12.60 3.62 -4.90
CA VAL A 33 -13.24 4.04 -6.16
C VAL A 33 -13.45 5.53 -6.27
N THR A 34 -13.32 6.28 -5.17
CA THR A 34 -13.42 7.73 -5.13
C THR A 34 -12.05 8.40 -5.18
N VAL A 35 -12.05 9.64 -5.65
CA VAL A 35 -10.91 10.54 -5.62
C VAL A 35 -11.36 11.90 -5.09
N ASP A 36 -10.57 12.46 -4.20
CA ASP A 36 -10.71 13.81 -3.70
C ASP A 36 -9.97 14.75 -4.65
N VAL A 37 -10.70 15.68 -5.26
CA VAL A 37 -10.16 16.68 -6.19
C VAL A 37 -10.06 18.01 -5.47
N ARG A 38 -8.95 18.72 -5.65
CA ARG A 38 -8.78 20.07 -5.11
C ARG A 38 -9.56 21.06 -5.97
N THR A 39 -10.69 21.57 -5.47
CA THR A 39 -11.57 22.48 -6.22
C THR A 39 -10.86 23.74 -6.72
N GLY A 40 -9.90 24.27 -5.96
CA GLY A 40 -9.10 25.43 -6.36
C GLY A 40 -8.19 25.23 -7.59
N THR A 41 -8.04 24.01 -8.10
CA THR A 41 -7.26 23.72 -9.32
C THR A 41 -8.14 23.56 -10.56
N LEU A 42 -9.45 23.77 -10.45
CA LEU A 42 -10.38 23.75 -11.58
C LEU A 42 -10.35 25.11 -12.29
N ASP A 43 -10.76 25.14 -13.56
CA ASP A 43 -10.83 26.40 -14.33
C ASP A 43 -11.84 27.40 -13.75
N ARG A 44 -12.89 26.87 -13.10
CA ARG A 44 -13.99 27.65 -12.51
C ARG A 44 -14.30 27.19 -11.08
N PRO A 45 -13.41 27.48 -10.11
CA PRO A 45 -13.58 27.03 -8.73
C PRO A 45 -14.80 27.64 -8.05
N GLU A 46 -15.27 28.81 -8.51
CA GLU A 46 -16.44 29.51 -7.98
C GLU A 46 -17.75 28.74 -8.17
N LEU A 47 -17.78 27.77 -9.09
CA LEU A 47 -18.96 26.91 -9.31
C LEU A 47 -19.06 25.77 -8.29
N MET A 48 -18.04 25.57 -7.47
CA MET A 48 -17.93 24.44 -6.53
C MET A 48 -18.00 24.95 -5.07
N GLU A 49 -19.07 25.65 -4.74
CA GLU A 49 -19.35 26.05 -3.35
C GLU A 49 -19.48 24.81 -2.43
N PRO A 50 -18.87 24.83 -1.22
CA PRO A 50 -18.94 23.68 -0.33
C PRO A 50 -20.37 23.38 0.14
N ASP A 51 -20.83 22.15 -0.08
CA ASP A 51 -22.11 21.68 0.45
C ASP A 51 -22.11 21.51 1.98
N LEU A 52 -20.93 21.29 2.58
CA LEU A 52 -20.76 20.99 4.01
C LEU A 52 -19.36 21.36 4.49
N HIS A 53 -19.28 22.00 5.66
CA HIS A 53 -18.05 22.20 6.42
C HIS A 53 -17.95 21.15 7.54
N SER A 54 -17.06 20.17 7.38
CA SER A 54 -16.77 19.17 8.41
C SER A 54 -15.63 19.58 9.34
N TYR A 55 -15.57 18.97 10.53
CA TYR A 55 -14.56 19.26 11.56
C TYR A 55 -14.63 20.67 12.14
N ILE A 56 -15.84 21.21 12.29
CA ILE A 56 -16.01 22.60 12.76
C ILE A 56 -15.56 22.81 14.21
N GLU A 57 -15.51 21.75 15.04
CA GLU A 57 -14.99 21.84 16.41
C GLU A 57 -13.50 22.21 16.44
N SER A 58 -12.74 21.84 15.41
CA SER A 58 -11.33 22.18 15.26
C SER A 58 -11.12 23.44 14.39
N LYS A 59 -12.20 24.17 14.07
CA LYS A 59 -12.11 25.37 13.23
C LYS A 59 -11.41 26.51 13.97
N ILE A 60 -10.43 27.09 13.31
CA ILE A 60 -9.68 28.24 13.81
C ILE A 60 -10.61 29.48 13.94
N PRO A 61 -10.51 30.31 15.01
CA PRO A 61 -11.51 31.35 15.30
C PRO A 61 -11.69 32.41 14.20
N TRP A 62 -10.59 32.85 13.59
CA TRP A 62 -10.54 33.87 12.54
C TRP A 62 -11.11 33.44 11.17
N ILE A 63 -11.37 32.16 10.94
CA ILE A 63 -12.08 31.72 9.72
C ILE A 63 -13.56 32.07 9.90
N GLN A 64 -14.22 32.68 8.92
CA GLN A 64 -15.67 32.87 8.96
C GLN A 64 -16.34 31.94 7.94
N LEU A 65 -17.47 31.34 8.33
CA LEU A 65 -18.28 30.54 7.41
C LEU A 65 -19.46 31.38 6.91
N PRO A 66 -19.91 31.16 5.66
CA PRO A 66 -21.09 31.83 5.13
C PRO A 66 -22.32 31.62 6.03
N GLU A 67 -23.20 32.61 6.09
CA GLU A 67 -24.47 32.47 6.81
C GLU A 67 -25.32 31.35 6.19
N GLY A 68 -25.84 30.45 7.02
CA GLY A 68 -26.61 29.29 6.56
C GLY A 68 -25.78 28.13 5.99
N ALA A 69 -24.44 28.19 6.04
CA ALA A 69 -23.59 27.07 5.64
C ALA A 69 -23.88 25.83 6.50
N LYS A 70 -23.95 24.66 5.86
CA LYS A 70 -24.12 23.39 6.60
C LYS A 70 -22.80 23.02 7.27
N THR A 71 -22.86 22.66 8.54
CA THR A 71 -21.68 22.36 9.35
C THR A 71 -21.83 21.03 10.08
N CYS A 72 -20.73 20.29 10.29
CA CYS A 72 -20.70 19.16 11.21
C CYS A 72 -19.45 19.15 12.11
N PRO A 73 -19.59 18.72 13.38
CA PRO A 73 -18.52 18.78 14.38
C PRO A 73 -17.27 17.98 14.01
N GLY A 74 -17.43 16.83 13.37
CA GLY A 74 -16.35 15.91 13.03
C GLY A 74 -16.51 15.26 11.65
N PRO A 75 -16.15 13.97 11.49
CA PRO A 75 -16.28 13.27 10.23
C PRO A 75 -17.75 13.16 9.81
N PHE A 76 -18.02 13.40 8.53
CA PHE A 76 -19.37 13.28 7.99
C PHE A 76 -19.64 11.90 7.38
N ASP A 77 -20.90 11.48 7.45
CA ASP A 77 -21.41 10.29 6.76
C ASP A 77 -21.92 10.68 5.37
N PHE A 78 -21.16 10.33 4.34
CA PHE A 78 -21.49 10.65 2.96
C PHE A 78 -22.78 9.97 2.50
N ARG A 79 -23.15 8.80 3.07
CA ARG A 79 -24.39 8.10 2.70
C ARG A 79 -25.65 8.86 3.12
N LYS A 80 -25.56 9.67 4.17
CA LYS A 80 -26.66 10.49 4.67
C LYS A 80 -26.76 11.84 3.95
N ILE A 81 -25.62 12.40 3.57
CA ILE A 81 -25.53 13.79 3.11
C ILE A 81 -25.58 13.89 1.59
N TRP A 82 -24.96 12.95 0.86
CA TRP A 82 -24.88 13.05 -0.58
C TRP A 82 -26.23 12.85 -1.26
N PRO A 83 -26.46 13.54 -2.40
CA PRO A 83 -27.65 13.30 -3.22
C PRO A 83 -27.79 11.84 -3.63
N LYS A 84 -29.03 11.36 -3.73
CA LYS A 84 -29.35 9.97 -4.14
C LYS A 84 -28.69 9.57 -5.46
N LEU A 85 -28.51 10.50 -6.40
CA LEU A 85 -27.84 10.25 -7.68
C LEU A 85 -26.34 9.95 -7.50
N SER A 86 -25.66 10.66 -6.59
CA SER A 86 -24.24 10.43 -6.28
C SER A 86 -24.03 9.08 -5.60
N LEU A 87 -24.95 8.67 -4.72
CA LEU A 87 -24.91 7.35 -4.09
C LEU A 87 -25.06 6.22 -5.11
N LYS A 88 -26.02 6.34 -6.05
CA LYS A 88 -26.15 5.37 -7.15
C LYS A 88 -24.88 5.24 -7.99
N ARG A 89 -24.19 6.35 -8.25
CA ARG A 89 -22.89 6.35 -8.96
C ARG A 89 -21.81 5.64 -8.16
N LEU A 90 -21.77 5.86 -6.85
CA LEU A 90 -20.83 5.20 -5.96
C LEU A 90 -21.06 3.67 -5.94
N ASP A 91 -22.30 3.23 -5.76
CA ASP A 91 -22.65 1.80 -5.73
C ASP A 91 -22.27 1.11 -7.04
N ALA A 92 -22.54 1.76 -8.19
CA ALA A 92 -22.13 1.25 -9.49
C ALA A 92 -20.60 1.19 -9.66
N ALA A 93 -19.86 2.15 -9.11
CA ALA A 93 -18.40 2.16 -9.14
C ALA A 93 -17.79 1.07 -8.26
N LEU A 94 -18.35 0.86 -7.05
CA LEU A 94 -17.94 -0.20 -6.13
C LEU A 94 -18.15 -1.59 -6.76
N LYS A 95 -19.32 -1.85 -7.34
CA LYS A 95 -19.60 -3.11 -8.04
C LYS A 95 -18.56 -3.38 -9.15
N ARG A 96 -18.28 -2.38 -9.99
CA ARG A 96 -17.25 -2.50 -11.05
C ARG A 96 -15.85 -2.77 -10.48
N HIS A 97 -15.54 -2.18 -9.33
CA HIS A 97 -14.27 -2.41 -8.65
C HIS A 97 -14.18 -3.85 -8.14
N GLU A 98 -15.21 -4.35 -7.46
CA GLU A 98 -15.28 -5.74 -6.99
C GLU A 98 -15.14 -6.73 -8.15
N ASP A 99 -15.85 -6.52 -9.26
CA ASP A 99 -15.75 -7.37 -10.45
C ASP A 99 -14.34 -7.35 -11.06
N ARG A 100 -13.64 -6.20 -11.00
CA ARG A 100 -12.25 -6.08 -11.43
C ARG A 100 -11.29 -6.79 -10.47
N VAL A 101 -11.51 -6.69 -9.16
CA VAL A 101 -10.71 -7.40 -8.16
C VAL A 101 -10.88 -8.90 -8.34
N LYS A 102 -12.12 -9.40 -8.44
CA LYS A 102 -12.40 -10.83 -8.66
C LYS A 102 -11.71 -11.36 -9.92
N ARG A 103 -11.79 -10.63 -11.04
CA ARG A 103 -11.10 -11.00 -12.27
C ARG A 103 -9.59 -11.05 -12.10
N LYS A 104 -8.99 -10.04 -11.47
CA LYS A 104 -7.54 -10.03 -11.19
C LYS A 104 -7.13 -11.15 -10.26
N THR A 105 -7.89 -11.41 -9.21
CA THR A 105 -7.60 -12.50 -8.27
C THR A 105 -7.73 -13.85 -8.98
N ALA A 106 -8.73 -14.04 -9.83
CA ALA A 106 -8.87 -15.26 -10.64
C ALA A 106 -7.73 -15.42 -11.66
N GLU A 107 -7.29 -14.33 -12.29
CA GLU A 107 -6.15 -14.33 -13.21
C GLU A 107 -4.84 -14.66 -12.48
N ILE A 108 -4.59 -14.05 -11.33
CA ILE A 108 -3.42 -14.36 -10.49
C ILE A 108 -3.47 -15.82 -10.02
N ALA A 109 -4.64 -16.30 -9.58
CA ALA A 109 -4.81 -17.69 -9.19
C ALA A 109 -4.55 -18.65 -10.35
N ALA A 110 -5.04 -18.33 -11.56
CA ALA A 110 -4.79 -19.13 -12.77
C ALA A 110 -3.31 -19.15 -13.16
N VAL A 111 -2.61 -18.02 -13.04
CA VAL A 111 -1.17 -17.93 -13.28
C VAL A 111 -0.39 -18.75 -12.25
N MET A 112 -0.69 -18.60 -10.95
CA MET A 112 -0.08 -19.42 -9.89
C MET A 112 -0.28 -20.91 -10.14
N THR A 113 -1.49 -21.35 -10.51
CA THR A 113 -1.75 -22.77 -10.81
C THR A 113 -0.97 -23.27 -12.04
N SER A 114 -0.68 -22.38 -13.00
CA SER A 114 0.10 -22.74 -14.20
C SER A 114 1.61 -22.68 -14.00
N GLU A 115 2.07 -21.94 -12.99
CA GLU A 115 3.47 -21.87 -12.58
C GLU A 115 3.82 -23.10 -11.74
N ASP A 116 2.95 -23.54 -10.82
CA ASP A 116 3.11 -24.81 -10.10
C ASP A 116 3.15 -26.03 -11.05
N GLU A 117 2.37 -26.02 -12.15
CA GLU A 117 2.42 -27.08 -13.17
C GLU A 117 3.68 -27.02 -14.07
N LYS A 118 4.31 -25.86 -14.24
CA LYS A 118 5.54 -25.70 -15.05
C LYS A 118 6.82 -25.76 -14.23
N GLU A 119 6.75 -25.52 -12.93
CA GLU A 119 7.84 -25.69 -11.96
C GLU A 119 7.91 -27.12 -11.43
N ALA A 120 6.91 -27.96 -11.68
CA ALA A 120 7.02 -29.41 -11.50
C ALA A 120 7.83 -30.10 -12.63
N ASP A 121 7.97 -29.47 -13.81
CA ASP A 121 8.59 -30.09 -15.00
C ASP A 121 9.91 -29.43 -15.44
N LYS A 122 10.43 -28.48 -14.66
CA LYS A 122 11.70 -27.79 -14.93
C LYS A 122 12.48 -27.41 -13.68
N THR A 123 12.50 -28.23 -12.64
CA THR A 123 13.69 -28.23 -11.77
C THR A 123 14.80 -28.83 -12.64
N PRO A 124 15.79 -28.05 -13.12
CA PRO A 124 17.00 -28.69 -13.56
C PRO A 124 17.60 -29.24 -12.28
N THR A 125 17.47 -30.54 -12.05
CA THR A 125 18.46 -31.25 -11.24
C THR A 125 19.78 -30.83 -11.83
N ALA A 126 20.47 -29.90 -11.15
CA ALA A 126 21.83 -29.57 -11.49
C ALA A 126 22.54 -30.91 -11.53
N GLN A 127 22.99 -31.31 -12.72
CA GLN A 127 23.89 -32.42 -12.86
C GLN A 127 25.21 -31.99 -12.19
N SER A 128 25.23 -32.06 -10.86
CA SER A 128 26.46 -32.39 -10.15
C SER A 128 26.69 -33.88 -10.38
N PRO A 129 27.95 -34.30 -10.61
CA PRO A 129 28.28 -35.71 -10.78
C PRO A 129 27.74 -36.52 -9.61
N GLU A 130 27.27 -37.73 -9.92
CA GLU A 130 26.72 -38.71 -8.99
C GLU A 130 27.68 -39.01 -7.83
N GLU A 131 27.61 -38.21 -6.76
CA GLU A 131 28.04 -38.60 -5.43
C GLU A 131 26.81 -38.43 -4.57
N LYS A 132 26.14 -39.55 -4.28
CA LYS A 132 25.23 -39.62 -3.14
C LYS A 132 26.08 -39.37 -1.90
N GLU A 133 26.35 -38.11 -1.57
CA GLU A 133 26.80 -37.76 -0.22
C GLU A 133 25.71 -38.31 0.70
N ASP A 134 26.10 -39.27 1.55
CA ASP A 134 25.22 -39.87 2.53
C ASP A 134 24.63 -38.72 3.38
N ASP A 135 23.33 -38.74 3.67
CA ASP A 135 22.65 -37.61 4.35
C ASP A 135 23.38 -37.23 5.66
N GLU A 136 24.05 -38.22 6.28
CA GLU A 136 24.91 -38.04 7.46
C GLU A 136 26.18 -37.21 7.20
N GLU A 137 26.81 -37.34 6.03
CA GLU A 137 28.01 -36.59 5.65
C GLU A 137 27.68 -35.13 5.35
N PHE A 138 26.53 -34.89 4.71
CA PHE A 138 25.99 -33.55 4.51
C PHE A 138 25.68 -32.85 5.84
N GLU A 139 24.99 -33.54 6.76
CA GLU A 139 24.72 -32.99 8.10
C GLU A 139 26.00 -32.69 8.88
N LYS A 140 27.01 -33.56 8.76
CA LYS A 140 28.29 -33.37 9.43
C LYS A 140 29.00 -32.13 8.90
N ARG A 141 29.09 -31.96 7.59
CA ARG A 141 29.68 -30.78 6.95
C ARG A 141 28.95 -29.51 7.35
N TYR A 142 27.62 -29.55 7.39
CA TYR A 142 26.81 -28.43 7.84
C TYR A 142 27.15 -28.02 9.28
N ARG A 143 27.17 -28.98 10.21
CA ARG A 143 27.52 -28.72 11.62
C ARG A 143 28.96 -28.21 11.79
N GLU A 144 29.90 -28.71 10.99
CA GLU A 144 31.28 -28.22 10.98
C GLU A 144 31.36 -26.76 10.50
N THR A 145 30.61 -26.40 9.46
CA THR A 145 30.54 -25.02 8.97
C THR A 145 29.89 -24.08 9.98
N GLU A 146 28.81 -24.52 10.65
CA GLU A 146 28.13 -23.75 11.69
C GLU A 146 29.07 -23.48 12.87
N LYS A 147 29.81 -24.50 13.31
CA LYS A 147 30.81 -24.35 14.38
C LYS A 147 31.93 -23.37 13.99
N ALA A 148 32.45 -23.47 12.77
CA ALA A 148 33.49 -22.56 12.29
C ALA A 148 33.00 -21.10 12.21
N LEU A 149 31.74 -20.89 11.84
CA LEU A 149 31.12 -19.57 11.86
C LEU A 149 30.92 -19.06 13.29
N GLN A 150 30.52 -19.92 14.22
CA GLN A 150 30.39 -19.60 15.64
C GLN A 150 31.73 -19.14 16.24
N GLU A 151 32.80 -19.89 16.00
CA GLU A 151 34.15 -19.55 16.48
C GLU A 151 34.65 -18.23 15.86
N ARG A 152 34.32 -17.97 14.59
CA ARG A 152 34.65 -16.72 13.92
C ARG A 152 33.87 -15.54 14.51
N LEU A 153 32.60 -15.75 14.86
CA LEU A 153 31.78 -14.76 15.55
C LEU A 153 32.35 -14.46 16.94
N GLU A 154 32.70 -15.47 17.72
CA GLU A 154 33.33 -15.30 19.05
C GLU A 154 34.67 -14.56 18.96
N LYS A 155 35.47 -14.84 17.94
CA LYS A 155 36.74 -14.12 17.71
C LYS A 155 36.50 -12.66 17.32
N LEU A 156 35.45 -12.39 16.55
CA LEU A 156 35.07 -11.03 16.17
C LEU A 156 34.48 -10.26 17.35
N THR A 157 33.65 -10.90 18.19
CA THR A 157 33.10 -10.27 19.39
C THR A 157 34.20 -9.98 20.41
N LEU A 158 35.19 -10.87 20.57
CA LEU A 158 36.36 -10.61 21.41
C LEU A 158 37.15 -9.39 20.90
N LYS A 159 37.45 -9.35 19.59
CA LYS A 159 38.14 -8.21 18.94
C LYS A 159 37.38 -6.89 19.03
N LEU A 160 36.04 -6.93 19.02
CA LEU A 160 35.18 -5.76 19.19
C LEU A 160 35.06 -5.33 20.65
N SER A 161 35.29 -6.24 21.60
CA SER A 161 35.26 -5.98 23.04
C SER A 161 36.58 -5.48 23.62
N GLU A 162 37.70 -5.69 22.91
CA GLU A 162 38.95 -5.01 23.22
C GLU A 162 38.81 -3.53 22.82
N PRO A 163 38.85 -2.56 23.75
CA PRO A 163 38.79 -1.16 23.38
C PRO A 163 40.03 -0.84 22.53
N GLU A 164 39.81 -0.18 21.38
CA GLU A 164 40.87 0.29 20.48
C GLU A 164 41.98 0.95 21.31
N LYS A 165 43.10 0.23 21.52
CA LYS A 165 44.29 0.81 22.14
C LYS A 165 44.86 1.81 21.13
N ALA A 166 44.69 3.08 21.47
CA ALA A 166 45.36 4.23 20.87
C ALA A 166 46.88 4.04 20.78
#